data_AF-A0A7Z9QHJ8-F1
#
_entry.id   AF-A0A7Z9QHJ8-F1
#
_cell.length_a   1.000
_cell.length_b   1.000
_cell.length_c   1.000
_cell.angle_alpha   90.00
_cell.angle_beta   90.00
_cell.angle_gamma   90.00
#
_symmetry.space_group_name_H-M   'P 1'
#
loop_
_entity.id
_entity.type
_entity.pdbx_description
1 polymer ?
#
loop_
_entity_poly.entity_id
_entity_poly.type
_entity_poly.pdbx_seq_one_letter_code
_entity_poly.pdbx_strand_id
1 'polypeptide(L)'
;MKFAKWLYNLSGADQLIIIGFFAIGLGLSYFTILVLRLWHERVHGGSKYSHEMRVTPFGLIGIAAIYSTILYMSIGDFITRWVAELSQ
;
A
#
# COMPACT_ATOMS: atom_id res chain seq x y z
N MET A 1 13.49 -16.55 1.44
CA MET A 1 14.85 -15.94 1.51
C MET A 1 15.19 -14.97 0.37
N LYS A 2 14.59 -15.06 -0.84
CA LYS A 2 14.83 -14.06 -1.90
C LYS A 2 14.37 -12.64 -1.55
N PHE A 3 13.19 -12.51 -0.92
CA PHE A 3 12.61 -11.20 -0.55
C PHE A 3 13.49 -10.40 0.43
N ALA A 4 13.97 -11.02 1.51
CA ALA A 4 14.83 -10.35 2.47
C ALA A 4 16.16 -9.90 1.84
N LYS A 5 16.77 -10.76 1.01
CA LYS A 5 18.01 -10.40 0.29
C LYS A 5 17.80 -9.29 -0.72
N TRP A 6 16.63 -9.26 -1.37
CA TRP A 6 16.20 -8.15 -2.21
C TRP A 6 16.08 -6.86 -1.38
N LEU A 7 15.36 -6.89 -0.25
CA LEU A 7 15.16 -5.74 0.64
C LEU A 7 16.49 -5.12 1.14
N TYR A 8 17.50 -5.94 1.40
CA TYR A 8 18.82 -5.47 1.86
C TYR A 8 19.74 -4.96 0.73
N ASN A 9 19.41 -5.22 -0.53
CA ASN A 9 20.24 -4.83 -1.68
C ASN A 9 19.59 -3.71 -2.52
N LEU A 10 18.81 -2.84 -1.87
CA LEU A 10 18.15 -1.70 -2.52
C LEU A 10 19.13 -0.55 -2.78
N SER A 11 19.12 -0.01 -4.00
CA SER A 11 19.80 1.26 -4.29
C SER A 11 19.03 2.45 -3.70
N GLY A 12 19.68 3.61 -3.57
CA GLY A 12 19.02 4.84 -3.09
C GLY A 12 17.81 5.26 -3.95
N ALA A 13 17.86 5.00 -5.26
CA ALA A 13 16.74 5.27 -6.16
C ALA A 13 15.56 4.33 -5.88
N ASP A 14 15.82 3.05 -5.61
CA ASP A 14 14.78 2.07 -5.29
C ASP A 14 14.06 2.43 -3.97
N GLN A 15 14.79 2.98 -3.00
CA GLN A 15 14.19 3.44 -1.75
C GLN A 15 13.20 4.58 -1.97
N LEU A 16 13.55 5.55 -2.83
CA LEU A 16 12.66 6.66 -3.19
C LEU A 16 11.41 6.16 -3.93
N ILE A 17 11.57 5.19 -4.84
CA ILE A 17 10.45 4.57 -5.57
C ILE A 17 9.52 3.83 -4.60
N ILE A 18 10.07 3.07 -3.65
CA ILE A 18 9.27 2.39 -2.62
C ILE A 18 8.50 3.39 -1.76
N ILE A 19 9.14 4.49 -1.33
CA ILE A 19 8.46 5.54 -0.55
C ILE A 19 7.31 6.16 -1.36
N GLY A 20 7.51 6.41 -2.66
CA GLY A 20 6.47 6.89 -3.56
C GLY A 20 5.30 5.91 -3.69
N PHE A 21 5.59 4.62 -3.90
CA PHE A 21 4.58 3.57 -3.94
C PHE A 21 3.87 3.37 -2.61
N PHE A 22 4.57 3.54 -1.49
CA PHE A 22 3.97 3.49 -0.17
C PHE A 22 2.98 4.64 0.03
N ALA A 23 3.32 5.86 -0.38
CA ALA A 23 2.41 7.01 -0.33
C ALA A 23 1.15 6.79 -1.18
N ILE A 24 1.30 6.24 -2.40
CA ILE A 24 0.16 5.84 -3.24
C ILE A 24 -0.65 4.72 -2.56
N GLY A 25 0.04 3.75 -1.96
CA GLY A 25 -0.52 2.64 -1.20
C GLY A 25 -1.34 3.10 0.01
N LEU A 26 -0.98 4.20 0.68
CA LEU A 26 -1.78 4.79 1.77
C LEU A 26 -3.12 5.29 1.25
N GLY A 27 -3.15 5.94 0.08
CA GLY A 27 -4.40 6.38 -0.56
C GLY A 27 -5.30 5.19 -0.95
N LEU A 28 -4.72 4.17 -1.58
CA LEU A 28 -5.43 2.94 -1.92
C LEU A 28 -5.94 2.21 -0.67
N SER A 29 -5.12 2.14 0.37
CA SER A 29 -5.51 1.54 1.65
C SER A 29 -6.69 2.26 2.28
N TYR A 30 -6.65 3.60 2.31
CA TYR A 30 -7.75 4.40 2.81
C TYR A 30 -9.03 4.16 2.02
N PHE A 31 -8.94 4.08 0.69
CA PHE A 31 -10.08 3.75 -0.16
C PHE A 31 -10.64 2.35 0.14
N THR A 32 -9.78 1.34 0.27
CA THR A 32 -10.18 -0.03 0.62
C THR A 32 -10.89 -0.07 1.97
N ILE A 33 -10.37 0.64 2.97
CA ILE A 33 -11.01 0.77 4.29
C ILE A 33 -12.40 1.41 4.16
N LEU A 34 -12.54 2.44 3.34
CA LEU A 34 -13.80 3.14 3.12
C LEU A 34 -14.83 2.23 2.43
N VAL A 35 -14.41 1.47 1.42
CA VAL A 35 -15.26 0.47 0.76
C VAL A 35 -15.69 -0.62 1.75
N LEU A 36 -14.77 -1.12 2.58
CA LEU A 36 -15.09 -2.11 3.61
C LEU A 36 -16.07 -1.57 4.66
N ARG A 37 -15.93 -0.29 5.05
CA ARG A 37 -16.88 0.38 5.95
C ARG A 37 -18.27 0.47 5.33
N LEU A 38 -18.36 0.95 4.09
CA LEU A 38 -19.64 1.04 3.36
C LEU A 38 -20.29 -0.33 3.19
N TRP A 39 -19.49 -1.36 2.88
CA TRP A 39 -19.98 -2.72 2.78
C TRP A 39 -20.47 -3.24 4.14
N HIS A 40 -19.72 -2.99 5.21
CA HIS A 40 -20.10 -3.38 6.56
C HIS A 40 -21.44 -2.75 6.99
N GLU A 41 -21.61 -1.45 6.75
CA GLU A 41 -22.86 -0.71 6.99
C GLU A 41 -24.03 -1.26 6.18
N ARG A 42 -23.80 -1.59 4.91
CA ARG A 42 -24.82 -2.17 4.02
C ARG A 42 -25.30 -3.54 4.49
N VAL A 43 -24.39 -4.37 5.00
CA VAL A 43 -24.71 -5.72 5.50
C VAL A 43 -25.36 -5.67 6.89
N HIS A 44 -24.93 -4.75 7.77
CA HIS A 44 -25.43 -4.64 9.14
C HIS A 44 -26.61 -3.67 9.31
N GLY A 45 -27.13 -3.15 8.19
CA GLY A 45 -28.49 -2.59 8.08
C GLY A 45 -28.82 -1.47 9.06
N GLY A 46 -27.89 -0.55 9.32
CA GLY A 46 -28.14 0.61 10.19
C GLY A 46 -28.66 0.25 11.59
N SER A 47 -28.35 -0.96 12.08
CA SER A 47 -28.83 -1.40 13.38
C SER A 47 -28.29 -0.49 14.48
N LYS A 48 -29.19 -0.01 15.34
CA LYS A 48 -28.94 0.93 16.46
C LYS A 48 -27.85 0.46 17.46
N TYR A 49 -27.35 -0.77 17.30
CA TYR A 49 -26.36 -1.42 18.15
C TYR A 49 -25.09 -1.86 17.40
N SER A 50 -24.95 -1.57 16.10
CA SER A 50 -23.70 -1.85 15.41
C SER A 50 -22.61 -0.93 15.95
N HIS A 51 -21.50 -1.53 16.39
CA HIS A 51 -20.34 -0.77 16.82
C HIS A 51 -19.73 -0.05 15.62
N GLU A 52 -19.40 1.23 15.78
CA GLU A 52 -18.66 1.96 14.76
C GLU A 52 -17.37 1.21 14.41
N MET A 53 -17.13 1.01 13.11
CA MET A 53 -15.94 0.34 12.64
C MET A 53 -14.71 1.17 12.99
N ARG A 54 -14.00 0.75 14.04
CA ARG A 54 -12.75 1.38 14.48
C ARG A 54 -11.59 0.80 13.68
N VAL A 55 -11.02 1.65 12.84
CA VAL A 55 -9.86 1.28 12.04
C VAL A 55 -8.63 1.78 12.76
N THR A 56 -7.75 0.87 13.16
CA THR A 56 -6.48 1.25 13.78
C THR A 56 -5.51 1.77 12.72
N PRO A 57 -4.54 2.62 13.09
CA PRO A 57 -3.50 3.09 12.17
C PRO A 57 -2.74 1.92 11.52
N PHE A 58 -2.62 0.79 12.22
CA PHE A 58 -1.99 -0.43 11.73
C PHE A 58 -2.73 -1.05 10.54
N GLY A 59 -4.07 -0.94 10.47
CA GLY A 59 -4.83 -1.42 9.32
C GLY A 59 -4.49 -0.62 8.06
N LEU A 60 -4.35 0.70 8.20
CA LEU A 60 -4.01 1.60 7.10
C LEU A 60 -2.58 1.35 6.62
N ILE A 61 -1.62 1.28 7.53
CA ILE A 61 -0.21 1.02 7.20
C ILE A 61 -0.03 -0.40 6.65
N GLY A 62 -0.69 -1.40 7.22
CA GLY A 62 -0.57 -2.79 6.81
C GLY A 62 -1.08 -3.05 5.40
N ILE A 63 -2.26 -2.52 5.06
CA ILE A 63 -2.81 -2.63 3.71
C ILE A 63 -1.95 -1.83 2.71
N ALA A 64 -1.49 -0.64 3.10
CA ALA A 64 -0.58 0.15 2.26
C ALA A 64 0.74 -0.57 1.97
N ALA A 65 1.32 -1.27 2.96
CA ALA A 65 2.52 -2.07 2.78
C ALA A 65 2.31 -3.23 1.80
N ILE A 66 1.14 -3.89 1.85
CA ILE A 66 0.78 -4.93 0.88
C ILE A 66 0.72 -4.35 -0.53
N TYR A 67 -0.02 -3.24 -0.72
CA TYR A 67 -0.10 -2.59 -2.03
C TYR A 67 1.26 -2.12 -2.54
N SER A 68 2.07 -1.50 -1.68
CA SER A 68 3.43 -1.07 -2.03
C SER A 68 4.31 -2.23 -2.45
N THR A 69 4.20 -3.39 -1.77
CA THR A 69 4.97 -4.59 -2.12
C THR A 69 4.55 -5.12 -3.48
N ILE A 70 3.25 -5.20 -3.74
CA ILE A 70 2.71 -5.66 -5.03
C ILE A 70 3.15 -4.72 -6.15
N LEU A 71 2.96 -3.41 -5.98
CA LEU A 71 3.34 -2.41 -6.98
C LEU A 71 4.83 -2.47 -7.31
N TYR A 72 5.68 -2.59 -6.29
CA TYR A 72 7.11 -2.71 -6.51
C TYR A 72 7.47 -4.02 -7.22
N MET A 73 6.91 -5.16 -6.80
CA MET A 73 7.17 -6.44 -7.46
C MET A 73 6.67 -6.47 -8.91
N SER A 74 5.61 -5.75 -9.23
CA SER A 74 5.03 -5.73 -10.57
C SER A 74 5.72 -4.77 -11.53
N ILE A 75 6.05 -3.54 -11.09
CA ILE A 75 6.50 -2.46 -11.98
C ILE A 75 7.78 -1.77 -11.46
N GLY A 76 8.28 -2.12 -10.27
CA GLY A 76 9.45 -1.48 -9.65
C GLY A 76 10.68 -1.45 -10.58
N ASP A 77 11.06 -2.61 -11.15
CA ASP A 77 12.22 -2.70 -12.05
C ASP A 77 12.07 -1.83 -13.31
N PHE A 78 10.85 -1.68 -13.84
CA PHE A 78 10.58 -0.82 -14.98
C PHE A 78 10.75 0.65 -14.62
N ILE A 79 10.23 1.08 -13.47
CA ILE A 79 10.38 2.45 -12.98
C ILE A 79 11.84 2.75 -12.67
N THR A 80 12.57 1.85 -12.01
CA THR A 80 13.99 2.08 -11.69
C THR A 80 14.82 2.30 -12.95
N ARG A 81 14.57 1.54 -14.02
CA ARG A 81 15.25 1.73 -15.32
C ARG A 81 14.88 3.07 -15.95
N TRP A 82 13.59 3.42 -15.93
CA TRP A 82 13.11 4.72 -16.43
C TRP A 82 13.74 5.90 -15.69
N VAL A 83 13.83 5.81 -14.36
CA VAL A 83 14.45 6.84 -13.52
C VAL A 83 15.96 6.93 -13.79
N ALA A 84 16.63 5.81 -14.01
CA ALA A 84 18.05 5.79 -14.35
C ALA A 84 18.32 6.42 -15.74
N GLU A 85 17.48 6.14 -16.75
CA GLU A 85 17.57 6.74 -18.09
C GLU A 85 17.33 8.25 -18.05
N LEU A 86 16.40 8.75 -17.22
CA LEU A 86 16.15 10.19 -17.05
C LEU A 86 17.26 10.92 -16.29
N SER A 87 18.10 10.19 -15.56
CA SER A 87 19.23 10.75 -14.80
C SER A 87 20.54 10.80 -15.60
N GLN A 88 20.56 10.26 -16.84
CA GLN A 88 21.68 10.33 -17.79
C GLN A 88 21.54 11.52 -18.74
#